data_AF-A0A0G0KAK7-F1
#
_entry.id   AF-A0A0G0KAK7-F1
#
_cell.length_a   1.000
_cell.length_b   1.000
_cell.length_c   1.000
_cell.angle_alpha   90.00
_cell.angle_beta   90.00
_cell.angle_gamma   90.00
#
_symmetry.space_group_name_H-M   'P 1'
#
loop_
_entity.id
_entity.type
_entity.pdbx_description
1 polymer ?
#
loop_
_entity_poly.entity_id
_entity_poly.type
_entity_poly.pdbx_seq_one_letter_code
_entity_poly.pdbx_strand_id
1 'polypeptide(L)'
;SYSAGQFQVGVRPSGFPMRNGNSMQVGRPVSGEILSIEDNTITVKLEDGSSKLVIIADSTKVNKTLDGSREDLMVGEQIMVVGSEGTNGAVTAQNISIGGNFLRTAPLVQPTE
;
A
#
# COMPACT_ATOMS: atom_id res chain seq x y z
N SER A 1 -26.96 32.63 37.38
CA SER A 1 -26.02 33.14 36.37
C SER A 1 -24.62 32.78 36.82
N TYR A 2 -24.03 31.72 36.24
CA TYR A 2 -22.67 31.28 36.55
C TYR A 2 -21.78 31.67 35.38
N SER A 3 -20.80 32.53 35.66
CA SER A 3 -19.82 33.03 34.69
C SER A 3 -18.79 31.96 34.39
N ALA A 4 -18.55 31.70 33.11
CA ALA A 4 -17.63 30.68 32.62
C ALA A 4 -16.18 31.02 32.99
N GLY A 5 -15.53 30.08 33.66
CA GLY A 5 -14.11 30.13 33.99
C GLY A 5 -13.22 30.15 32.76
N GLN A 6 -12.16 30.93 32.88
CA GLN A 6 -11.10 31.15 31.92
C GLN A 6 -10.41 29.82 31.57
N PHE A 7 -10.41 29.47 30.27
CA PHE A 7 -9.56 28.39 29.77
C PHE A 7 -8.12 28.89 29.73
N GLN A 8 -7.37 28.49 30.75
CA GLN A 8 -5.94 28.69 30.86
C GLN A 8 -5.23 27.91 29.75
N VAL A 9 -4.39 28.62 29.00
CA VAL A 9 -3.54 28.13 27.91
C VAL A 9 -2.67 26.99 28.43
N GLY A 10 -3.08 25.76 28.13
CA GLY A 10 -2.32 24.55 28.42
C GLY A 10 -1.10 24.45 27.51
N VAL A 11 0.06 24.63 28.12
CA VAL A 11 1.39 24.31 27.60
C VAL A 11 1.36 22.96 26.87
N ARG A 12 1.53 22.97 25.55
CA ARG A 12 1.75 21.74 24.77
C ARG A 12 3.11 21.17 25.18
N PRO A 13 3.20 19.90 25.61
CA PRO A 13 4.49 19.31 25.96
C PRO A 13 5.46 19.38 24.78
N SER A 14 6.55 20.11 25.01
CA SER A 14 7.72 20.20 24.15
C SER A 14 8.36 18.82 24.07
N GLY A 15 8.14 18.08 22.97
CA GLY A 15 8.70 16.73 22.85
C GLY A 15 8.32 15.93 21.61
N PHE A 16 7.40 16.39 20.77
CA PHE A 16 7.19 15.80 19.45
C PHE A 16 8.05 16.57 18.43
N PRO A 17 9.25 16.08 18.06
CA PRO A 17 9.94 16.65 16.92
C PRO A 17 8.99 16.56 15.73
N MET A 18 8.68 17.72 15.14
CA MET A 18 8.08 17.77 13.82
C MET A 18 8.97 16.90 12.94
N ARG A 19 8.43 15.78 12.49
CA ARG A 19 9.07 14.87 11.55
C ARG A 19 9.37 15.71 10.30
N ASN A 20 10.57 16.27 10.26
CA ASN A 20 11.09 16.97 9.11
C ASN A 20 10.99 15.98 7.97
N GLY A 21 10.01 16.23 7.10
CA GLY A 21 9.53 15.30 6.10
C GLY A 21 10.60 15.10 5.04
N ASN A 22 11.62 14.31 5.35
CA ASN A 22 12.32 13.54 4.36
C ASN A 22 11.38 12.41 3.94
N SER A 23 10.25 12.79 3.33
CA SER A 23 9.46 11.92 2.50
C SER A 23 10.44 11.36 1.50
N MET A 24 10.88 10.11 1.70
CA MET A 24 11.42 9.32 0.60
C MET A 24 10.48 9.59 -0.57
N GLN A 25 11.02 10.15 -1.64
CA GLN A 25 10.27 10.53 -2.82
C GLN A 25 9.88 9.22 -3.52
N VAL A 26 8.99 8.45 -2.89
CA VAL A 26 8.32 7.33 -3.49
C VAL A 26 7.55 7.97 -4.64
N GLY A 27 8.04 7.72 -5.86
CA GLY A 27 7.39 8.21 -7.06
C GLY A 27 5.91 7.82 -7.00
N ARG A 28 5.03 8.74 -7.39
CA ARG A 28 3.60 8.43 -7.45
C ARG A 28 3.39 7.21 -8.34
N PRO A 29 2.65 6.18 -7.90
CA PRO A 29 2.32 5.03 -8.73
C PRO A 29 1.70 5.48 -10.05
N VAL A 30 1.98 4.73 -11.12
CA VAL A 30 1.37 4.93 -12.43
C VAL A 30 0.35 3.82 -12.63
N SER A 31 -0.91 4.21 -12.80
CA SER A 31 -2.02 3.31 -13.12
C SER A 31 -2.69 3.78 -14.41
N GLY A 32 -3.07 2.82 -15.27
CA GLY A 32 -3.65 3.14 -16.56
C GLY A 32 -3.65 1.98 -17.53
N GLU A 33 -4.03 2.27 -18.77
CA GLU A 33 -4.07 1.33 -19.89
C GLU A 33 -2.78 1.42 -20.71
N ILE A 34 -2.23 0.29 -21.15
CA ILE A 34 -1.06 0.27 -22.04
C ILE A 34 -1.51 0.59 -23.46
N LEU A 35 -1.00 1.69 -24.04
CA LEU A 35 -1.27 2.09 -25.44
C LEU A 35 -0.26 1.48 -26.42
N SER A 36 1.02 1.43 -26.04
CA SER A 36 2.08 0.86 -26.87
C SER A 36 3.23 0.32 -26.04
N ILE A 37 3.99 -0.61 -26.63
CA ILE A 37 5.20 -1.18 -26.07
C ILE A 37 6.27 -1.14 -27.16
N GLU A 38 7.41 -0.53 -26.84
CA GLU A 38 8.58 -0.39 -27.71
C GLU A 38 9.84 -0.68 -26.89
N ASP A 39 10.52 -1.79 -27.20
CA ASP A 39 11.69 -2.27 -26.46
C ASP A 39 11.46 -2.32 -24.93
N ASN A 40 12.14 -1.45 -24.19
CA ASN A 40 12.08 -1.30 -22.74
C ASN A 40 11.14 -0.17 -22.30
N THR A 41 10.24 0.28 -23.18
CA THR A 41 9.38 1.43 -22.94
C THR A 41 7.91 1.07 -23.12
N ILE A 42 7.06 1.54 -22.20
CA ILE A 42 5.61 1.42 -22.26
C ILE A 42 4.99 2.82 -22.27
N THR A 43 4.07 3.08 -23.19
CA THR A 43 3.20 4.26 -23.13
C THR A 43 1.91 3.89 -22.43
N VAL A 44 1.62 4.55 -21.31
CA VAL A 44 0.42 4.31 -20.48
C VAL A 44 -0.53 5.49 -20.58
N LYS A 45 -1.78 5.24 -20.95
CA LYS A 45 -2.90 6.19 -20.83
C LYS A 45 -3.37 6.25 -19.39
N LEU A 46 -3.32 7.44 -18.80
CA LEU A 46 -3.78 7.70 -17.44
C LEU A 46 -5.29 7.95 -17.40
N GLU A 47 -5.89 7.88 -16.21
CA GLU A 47 -7.32 8.11 -16.00
C GLU A 47 -7.80 9.51 -16.40
N ASP A 48 -6.91 10.51 -16.32
CA ASP A 48 -7.19 11.89 -16.76
C ASP A 48 -7.12 12.07 -18.30
N GLY A 49 -6.87 10.99 -19.04
CA GLY A 49 -6.74 10.97 -20.49
C GLY A 49 -5.36 11.37 -21.02
N SER A 50 -4.43 11.79 -20.15
CA SER A 50 -3.05 12.04 -20.55
C SER A 50 -2.26 10.74 -20.77
N SER A 51 -1.03 10.85 -21.27
CA SER A 51 -0.14 9.70 -21.48
C SER A 51 1.16 9.86 -20.70
N LYS A 52 1.70 8.75 -20.21
CA LYS A 52 2.97 8.70 -19.50
C LYS A 52 3.86 7.60 -20.06
N LEU A 53 5.13 7.92 -20.23
CA LEU A 53 6.16 6.99 -20.66
C LEU A 53 6.77 6.29 -19.44
N VAL A 54 6.80 4.96 -19.46
CA VAL A 54 7.35 4.12 -18.40
C VAL A 54 8.52 3.32 -18.96
N ILE A 55 9.68 3.42 -18.32
CA ILE A 55 10.89 2.69 -18.71
C ILE A 55 11.04 1.45 -17.82
N ILE A 56 11.27 0.29 -18.44
CA ILE A 56 11.48 -1.00 -17.81
C ILE A 56 12.98 -1.30 -17.80
N ALA A 57 13.59 -1.34 -16.62
CA ALA A 57 14.94 -1.87 -16.45
C ALA A 57 14.91 -3.41 -16.31
N ASP A 58 16.04 -4.06 -16.52
CA ASP A 58 16.17 -5.53 -16.36
C ASP A 58 15.85 -6.00 -14.93
N SER A 59 16.03 -5.12 -13.93
CA SER A 59 15.68 -5.39 -12.54
C SER A 59 14.18 -5.25 -12.23
N THR A 60 13.36 -4.78 -13.18
CA THR A 60 11.93 -4.57 -12.97
C THR A 60 11.22 -5.90 -12.79
N LYS A 61 10.57 -6.08 -11.63
CA LYS A 61 9.73 -7.25 -11.37
C LYS A 61 8.31 -7.00 -11.87
N VAL A 62 7.89 -7.78 -12.85
CA VAL A 62 6.51 -7.79 -13.35
C VAL A 62 5.72 -8.85 -12.60
N ASN A 63 4.63 -8.46 -11.94
CA ASN A 63 3.71 -9.38 -11.28
C ASN A 63 2.38 -9.34 -12.02
N LYS A 64 1.81 -10.52 -12.28
CA LYS A 64 0.51 -10.67 -12.91
C LYS A 64 -0.39 -11.45 -11.95
N THR A 65 -1.53 -10.86 -11.62
CA THR A 65 -2.61 -11.55 -10.91
C THR A 65 -3.49 -12.24 -11.94
N LEU A 66 -3.88 -13.48 -11.67
CA LEU A 66 -4.85 -14.24 -12.43
C LEU A 66 -5.99 -14.61 -11.49
N ASP A 67 -7.17 -14.92 -12.05
CA ASP A 67 -8.27 -15.46 -11.25
C ASP A 67 -7.83 -16.80 -10.67
N GLY A 68 -7.91 -16.89 -9.34
CA GLY A 68 -7.64 -18.10 -8.60
C GLY A 68 -8.89 -18.96 -8.43
N SER A 69 -8.66 -20.25 -8.27
CA SER A 69 -9.66 -21.25 -7.94
C SER A 69 -9.47 -21.74 -6.49
N ARG A 70 -10.40 -22.57 -6.00
CA ARG A 70 -10.27 -23.14 -4.66
C ARG A 70 -9.14 -24.17 -4.60
N GLU A 71 -8.88 -24.80 -5.73
CA GLU A 71 -7.84 -25.81 -5.93
C GLU A 71 -6.43 -25.21 -5.80
N ASP A 72 -6.28 -23.91 -6.04
CA ASP A 72 -5.01 -23.19 -5.86
C ASP A 72 -4.68 -22.93 -4.38
N LEU A 73 -5.63 -23.12 -3.46
CA LEU A 73 -5.44 -22.93 -2.02
C LEU A 73 -4.78 -24.16 -1.40
N MET A 74 -3.47 -24.30 -1.62
CA MET A 74 -2.66 -25.40 -1.13
C MET A 74 -1.94 -25.07 0.19
N VAL A 75 -1.68 -26.10 0.99
CA VAL A 75 -0.88 -25.96 2.22
C VAL A 75 0.54 -25.53 1.85
N GLY A 76 1.03 -24.47 2.49
CA GLY A 76 2.35 -23.90 2.25
C GLY A 76 2.32 -22.64 1.36
N GLU A 77 1.19 -22.33 0.72
CA GLU A 77 1.05 -21.09 -0.04
C GLU A 77 0.98 -19.86 0.86
N GLN A 78 1.59 -18.77 0.41
CA GLN A 78 1.44 -17.47 1.05
C GLN A 78 0.19 -16.79 0.53
N ILE A 79 -0.70 -16.40 1.44
CA ILE A 79 -1.96 -15.75 1.10
C ILE A 79 -2.18 -14.48 1.91
N MET A 80 -3.00 -13.58 1.38
CA MET A 80 -3.61 -12.47 2.10
C MET A 80 -5.13 -12.64 2.02
N VAL A 81 -5.77 -12.61 3.18
CA VAL A 81 -7.22 -12.74 3.31
C VAL A 81 -7.81 -11.41 3.74
N VAL A 82 -8.77 -10.91 2.96
CA VAL A 82 -9.59 -9.75 3.33
C VAL A 82 -10.99 -10.26 3.62
N GLY A 83 -11.51 -9.95 4.81
CA GLY A 83 -12.78 -10.47 5.29
C GLY A 83 -13.19 -9.89 6.64
N SER A 84 -14.23 -10.46 7.24
CA SER A 84 -14.72 -10.07 8.56
C SER A 84 -14.33 -11.10 9.61
N GLU A 85 -13.74 -10.64 10.72
CA GLU A 85 -13.43 -11.46 11.87
C GLU A 85 -14.68 -11.66 12.75
N GLY A 86 -14.94 -12.91 13.12
CA GLY A 86 -16.00 -13.29 14.04
C GLY A 86 -15.57 -13.17 15.51
N THR A 87 -16.52 -13.27 16.43
CA THR A 87 -16.26 -13.17 17.88
C THR A 87 -15.40 -14.31 18.44
N ASN A 88 -15.21 -15.39 17.66
CA ASN A 88 -14.35 -16.52 17.97
C ASN A 88 -12.95 -16.40 17.34
N GLY A 89 -12.62 -15.28 16.69
CA GLY A 89 -11.34 -15.06 16.01
C GLY A 89 -11.24 -15.72 14.63
N ALA A 90 -12.31 -16.35 14.13
CA ALA A 90 -12.33 -16.90 12.77
C ALA A 90 -12.61 -15.80 11.74
N VAL A 91 -11.93 -15.80 10.60
CA VAL A 91 -12.15 -14.83 9.51
C VAL A 91 -13.03 -15.45 8.44
N THR A 92 -14.16 -14.80 8.14
CA THR A 92 -14.97 -15.09 6.96
C THR A 92 -14.41 -14.31 5.77
N ALA A 93 -13.80 -15.02 4.82
CA ALA A 93 -13.13 -14.40 3.68
C ALA A 93 -14.13 -13.81 2.67
N GLN A 94 -13.85 -12.59 2.20
CA GLN A 94 -14.52 -11.95 1.06
C GLN A 94 -13.62 -11.96 -0.17
N ASN A 95 -12.30 -11.86 0.03
CA ASN A 95 -11.30 -12.00 -1.02
C ASN A 95 -10.07 -12.73 -0.46
N ILE A 96 -9.49 -13.61 -1.28
CA ILE A 96 -8.20 -14.25 -1.00
C ILE A 96 -7.30 -13.94 -2.18
N SER A 97 -6.16 -13.33 -1.89
CA SER A 97 -5.09 -13.17 -2.85
C SER A 97 -3.98 -14.18 -2.53
N ILE A 98 -3.43 -14.82 -3.55
CA ILE A 98 -2.38 -15.84 -3.45
C ILE A 98 -1.06 -15.24 -3.98
N GLY A 99 0.07 -15.46 -3.29
CA GLY A 99 1.41 -15.02 -3.71
C GLY A 99 2.09 -14.02 -2.78
N GLY A 100 3.38 -13.71 -3.01
CA GLY A 100 4.26 -13.13 -1.98
C GLY A 100 4.45 -11.61 -1.96
N ASN A 101 3.71 -10.83 -2.76
CA ASN A 101 4.01 -9.41 -2.98
C ASN A 101 3.07 -8.44 -2.26
N PHE A 102 2.33 -8.92 -1.25
CA PHE A 102 1.28 -8.12 -0.61
C PHE A 102 1.77 -6.75 -0.12
N LEU A 103 2.95 -6.66 0.52
CA LEU A 103 3.52 -5.38 1.00
C LEU A 103 5.05 -5.47 1.25
N ARG A 104 5.86 -5.94 0.31
CA ARG A 104 7.34 -6.02 0.51
C ARG A 104 8.08 -4.67 0.44
N THR A 105 7.42 -3.55 0.75
CA THR A 105 8.03 -2.21 0.92
C THR A 105 7.79 -1.61 2.30
N ALA A 106 7.74 -2.43 3.36
CA ALA A 106 7.97 -1.93 4.71
C ALA A 106 9.19 -2.64 5.29
N PRO A 107 10.40 -2.05 5.28
CA PRO A 107 11.38 -2.41 6.27
C PRO A 107 10.79 -2.00 7.63
N LEU A 108 10.27 -2.97 8.38
CA LEU A 108 10.06 -2.83 9.81
C LEU A 108 11.45 -2.78 10.45
N VAL A 109 12.11 -1.63 10.41
CA VAL A 109 13.13 -1.35 11.41
C VAL A 109 12.36 -1.16 12.70
N GLN A 110 12.15 -2.26 13.42
CA GLN A 110 11.79 -2.19 14.82
C GLN A 110 12.89 -1.39 15.51
N PRO A 111 12.57 -0.37 16.33
CA PRO A 111 13.57 0.23 17.19
C PRO A 111 14.11 -0.89 18.08
N THR A 112 15.36 -1.27 17.89
CA THR A 112 16.10 -1.95 18.94
C THR A 112 16.25 -0.94 20.08
N GLU A 113 15.96 -1.37 21.31
CA GLU A 113 15.97 -0.56 22.54
C GLU A 113 17.17 0.39 22.68
#